data_AF-A0A3D2FQW6-F1
#
_entry.id   AF-A0A3D2FQW6-F1
#
_cell.length_a   1.000
_cell.length_b   1.000
_cell.length_c   1.000
_cell.angle_alpha   90.00
_cell.angle_beta   90.00
_cell.angle_gamma   90.00
#
_symmetry.space_group_name_H-M   'P 1'
#
loop_
_entity.id
_entity.type
_entity.pdbx_description
1 polymer ?
#
loop_
_entity_poly.entity_id
_entity_poly.type
_entity_poly.pdbx_seq_one_letter_code
_entity_poly.pdbx_strand_id
1 'polypeptide(L)'
;MKFIFTLLCTMMLIGAQEKKVEPAPNAIAVYWKTLEPEGKELFLFSYLTQVYDTHQKMIKDLGYGEVTTWYYDNKAEMIYGIFDQVNQSGMKEFVGWIDEYYSHEEFSGNSFDDALSFAFRFQQAAGETIWEKYENLKFGKIKPKN
;
A
#
# COMPACT_ATOMS: atom_id res chain seq x y z
N MET A 1 51.46 1.35 -13.34
CA MET A 1 50.26 1.49 -14.21
C MET A 1 49.02 0.80 -13.66
N LYS A 2 49.07 -0.47 -13.22
CA LYS A 2 47.89 -1.17 -12.68
C LYS A 2 47.22 -0.43 -11.50
N PHE A 3 48.00 0.01 -10.50
CA PHE A 3 47.48 0.73 -9.33
C PHE A 3 46.79 2.07 -9.64
N ILE A 4 47.29 2.81 -10.64
CA ILE A 4 46.69 4.09 -11.05
C ILE A 4 45.33 3.85 -11.71
N PHE A 5 45.22 2.78 -12.51
CA PHE A 5 43.97 2.40 -13.15
C PHE A 5 42.92 1.94 -12.12
N THR A 6 43.34 1.17 -11.10
CA THR A 6 42.46 0.76 -10.01
C THR A 6 41.96 1.95 -9.19
N LEU A 7 42.83 2.93 -8.92
CA LEU A 7 42.48 4.16 -8.20
C LEU A 7 41.48 5.03 -8.99
N LEU A 8 41.64 5.10 -10.32
CA LEU A 8 40.69 5.83 -11.17
C LEU A 8 39.31 5.16 -11.20
N CYS A 9 39.26 3.83 -11.27
CA CYS A 9 38.00 3.09 -11.24
C CYS A 9 37.25 3.23 -9.90
N THR A 10 37.95 3.24 -8.76
CA THR A 10 37.29 3.43 -7.46
C THR A 10 36.77 4.86 -7.29
N MET A 11 37.45 5.87 -7.86
CA MET A 11 37.00 7.26 -7.81
C MET A 11 35.71 7.50 -8.63
N MET A 12 35.54 6.79 -9.75
CA MET A 12 34.31 6.85 -10.56
C MET A 12 33.10 6.23 -9.84
N LEU A 13 33.31 5.18 -9.04
CA LEU A 13 32.23 4.52 -8.28
C LEU A 13 31.67 5.40 -7.14
N ILE A 14 32.50 6.28 -6.56
CA ILE A 14 32.07 7.20 -5.50
C ILE A 14 31.15 8.29 -6.07
N GLY A 15 31.39 8.74 -7.31
CA GLY A 15 30.56 9.73 -7.99
C GLY A 15 29.24 9.19 -8.57
N ALA A 16 29.11 7.87 -8.70
CA ALA A 16 27.91 7.20 -9.20
C ALA A 16 26.88 6.87 -8.10
N GLN A 17 27.14 7.25 -6.85
CA GLN A 17 26.13 7.18 -5.80
C GLN A 17 25.09 8.27 -6.06
N GLU A 18 24.02 7.91 -6.78
CA GLU A 18 22.80 8.73 -6.81
C GLU A 18 22.40 8.98 -5.35
N LYS A 19 22.31 10.27 -4.96
CA LYS A 19 21.60 10.62 -3.74
C LYS A 19 20.19 10.09 -3.92
N LYS A 20 19.83 9.02 -3.20
CA LYS A 20 18.43 8.63 -3.04
C LYS A 20 17.73 9.87 -2.47
N VAL A 21 16.97 10.56 -3.31
CA VAL A 21 16.09 11.62 -2.86
C VAL A 21 14.95 10.89 -2.20
N GLU A 22 14.96 10.82 -0.87
CA GLU A 22 13.82 10.32 -0.12
C GLU A 22 12.60 11.19 -0.49
N PRO A 23 11.49 10.57 -0.91
CA PRO A 23 10.31 11.33 -1.23
C PRO A 23 9.83 12.08 0.03
N ALA A 24 9.43 13.34 -0.13
CA ALA A 24 8.83 14.06 0.97
C ALA A 24 7.56 13.29 1.43
N PRO A 25 7.39 13.05 2.75
CA PRO A 25 6.23 12.32 3.24
C PRO A 25 4.94 13.02 2.83
N ASN A 26 3.96 12.25 2.34
CA ASN A 26 2.66 12.85 2.07
C ASN A 26 1.89 13.09 3.37
N ALA A 27 0.93 14.02 3.31
CA ALA A 27 0.18 14.46 4.48
C ALA A 27 -0.58 13.32 5.19
N ILE A 28 -1.09 12.34 4.44
CA ILE A 28 -1.83 11.21 5.02
C ILE A 28 -0.87 10.26 5.74
N ALA A 29 0.30 9.96 5.18
CA ALA A 29 1.32 9.15 5.80
C ALA A 29 1.81 9.79 7.11
N VAL A 30 2.00 11.12 7.11
CA VAL A 30 2.33 11.87 8.33
C VAL A 30 1.19 11.77 9.34
N TYR A 31 -0.04 12.07 8.93
CA TYR A 31 -1.22 12.01 9.80
C TYR A 31 -1.41 10.61 10.41
N TRP A 32 -1.33 9.57 9.58
CA TRP A 32 -1.46 8.17 9.98
C TRP A 32 -0.48 7.79 11.09
N LYS A 33 0.79 8.23 10.98
CA LYS A 33 1.81 7.99 12.01
C LYS A 33 1.51 8.66 13.36
N THR A 34 0.64 9.68 13.38
CA THR A 34 0.23 10.36 14.63
C THR A 34 -0.97 9.72 15.31
N LEU A 35 -1.66 8.79 14.64
CA LEU A 35 -2.85 8.16 15.18
C LEU A 35 -2.49 7.06 16.18
N GLU A 36 -3.25 6.99 17.27
CA GLU A 36 -3.29 5.81 18.14
C GLU A 36 -4.01 4.64 17.43
N PRO A 37 -3.83 3.39 17.86
CA PRO A 37 -4.40 2.21 17.21
C PRO A 37 -5.90 2.32 16.91
N GLU A 38 -6.72 2.75 17.86
CA GLU A 38 -8.16 2.94 17.68
C GLU A 38 -8.48 4.03 16.64
N GLY A 39 -7.65 5.08 16.60
CA GLY A 39 -7.75 6.15 15.61
C GLY A 39 -7.47 5.66 14.19
N LYS A 40 -6.52 4.74 14.02
CA LYS A 40 -6.21 4.11 12.73
C LYS A 40 -7.35 3.21 12.25
N GLU A 41 -7.93 2.41 13.13
CA GLU A 41 -9.11 1.60 12.82
C GLU A 41 -10.30 2.47 12.36
N LEU A 42 -10.56 3.56 13.08
CA LEU A 42 -11.63 4.50 12.73
C LEU A 42 -11.35 5.21 11.39
N PHE A 43 -10.11 5.65 11.16
CA PHE A 43 -9.72 6.27 9.89
C PHE A 43 -9.92 5.30 8.72
N LEU A 44 -9.42 4.08 8.85
CA LEU A 44 -9.52 3.07 7.82
C LEU A 44 -10.99 2.75 7.53
N PHE A 45 -11.80 2.50 8.56
CA PHE A 45 -13.24 2.27 8.39
C PHE A 45 -13.91 3.44 7.64
N SER A 46 -13.64 4.67 8.07
CA SER A 46 -14.22 5.88 7.46
C SER A 46 -13.82 6.02 5.98
N TYR A 47 -12.56 5.72 5.65
CA TYR A 47 -12.06 5.74 4.28
C TYR A 47 -12.77 4.71 3.40
N LEU A 48 -12.87 3.46 3.86
CA LEU A 48 -13.55 2.39 3.14
C LEU A 48 -15.03 2.75 2.89
N THR A 49 -15.72 3.25 3.91
CA THR A 49 -17.13 3.66 3.78
C THR A 49 -17.29 4.83 2.81
N GLN A 50 -16.40 5.83 2.85
CA GLN A 50 -16.46 6.96 1.94
C GLN A 50 -16.36 6.53 0.47
N VAL A 51 -15.44 5.61 0.15
CA VAL A 51 -15.30 5.12 -1.24
C VAL A 51 -16.53 4.31 -1.66
N TYR A 52 -17.06 3.46 -0.77
CA TYR A 52 -18.30 2.73 -1.02
C TYR A 52 -19.46 3.67 -1.32
N ASP A 53 -19.70 4.64 -0.44
CA ASP A 53 -20.81 5.60 -0.55
C ASP A 53 -20.68 6.48 -1.80
N THR A 54 -19.45 6.86 -2.14
CA THR A 54 -19.17 7.63 -3.35
C THR A 54 -19.55 6.82 -4.59
N HIS A 55 -19.15 5.55 -4.68
CA HIS A 55 -19.52 4.71 -5.81
C HIS A 55 -21.04 4.51 -5.92
N GLN A 56 -21.71 4.23 -4.80
CA GLN A 56 -23.17 4.07 -4.78
C GLN A 56 -23.89 5.36 -5.18
N LYS A 57 -23.41 6.52 -4.72
CA LYS A 57 -23.94 7.82 -5.12
C LYS A 57 -23.72 8.08 -6.61
N MET A 58 -22.54 7.76 -7.16
CA MET A 58 -22.28 7.92 -8.59
C MET A 58 -23.22 7.06 -9.43
N ILE A 59 -23.46 5.79 -9.06
CA ILE A 59 -24.45 4.93 -9.74
C ILE A 59 -25.84 5.54 -9.67
N LYS A 60 -26.25 6.06 -8.49
CA LYS A 60 -27.57 6.67 -8.32
C LYS A 60 -27.76 7.91 -9.19
N ASP A 61 -26.74 8.77 -9.27
CA ASP A 61 -26.84 10.07 -9.92
C ASP A 61 -26.58 10.00 -11.43
N LEU A 62 -25.71 9.08 -11.88
CA LEU A 62 -25.24 8.99 -13.27
C LEU A 62 -25.72 7.72 -14.00
N GLY A 63 -26.24 6.73 -13.26
CA GLY A 63 -26.48 5.38 -13.78
C GLY A 63 -25.18 4.60 -13.99
N TYR A 64 -25.30 3.38 -14.49
CA TYR A 64 -24.14 2.59 -14.91
C TYR A 64 -23.61 3.11 -16.25
N GLY A 65 -22.36 3.57 -16.26
CA GLY A 65 -21.67 4.06 -17.46
C GLY A 65 -20.15 4.08 -17.28
N GLU A 66 -19.44 4.65 -18.26
CA GLU A 66 -17.97 4.62 -18.31
C GLU A 66 -17.31 5.17 -17.04
N VAL A 67 -17.82 6.29 -16.51
CA VAL A 67 -17.25 6.95 -15.32
C VAL A 67 -17.47 6.12 -14.05
N THR A 68 -18.65 5.50 -13.89
CA THR A 68 -18.92 4.65 -12.72
C THR A 68 -18.11 3.36 -12.79
N THR A 69 -17.98 2.77 -13.98
CA THR A 69 -17.15 1.57 -14.19
C THR A 69 -15.69 1.88 -13.92
N TRP A 70 -15.17 2.99 -14.43
CA TRP A 70 -13.79 3.41 -14.15
C TRP A 70 -13.55 3.59 -12.64
N TYR A 71 -14.48 4.22 -11.92
CA TYR A 71 -14.37 4.38 -10.47
C TYR A 71 -14.40 3.03 -9.74
N TYR A 72 -15.25 2.10 -10.19
CA TYR A 72 -15.28 0.75 -9.66
C TYR A 72 -13.93 0.04 -9.84
N ASP A 73 -13.45 -0.06 -11.07
CA ASP A 73 -12.23 -0.79 -11.43
C ASP A 73 -10.97 -0.22 -10.77
N ASN A 74 -10.93 1.11 -10.55
CA ASN A 74 -9.71 1.78 -10.05
C ASN A 74 -9.77 2.12 -8.55
N LYS A 75 -10.94 2.06 -7.92
CA LYS A 75 -11.13 2.42 -6.51
C LYS A 75 -12.01 1.42 -5.77
N ALA A 76 -13.27 1.28 -6.17
CA ALA A 76 -14.27 0.61 -5.33
C ALA A 76 -14.10 -0.91 -5.22
N GLU A 77 -13.61 -1.59 -6.25
CA GLU A 77 -13.47 -3.05 -6.27
C GLU A 77 -12.58 -3.55 -5.10
N MET A 78 -11.42 -2.92 -4.91
CA MET A 78 -10.52 -3.26 -3.81
C MET A 78 -11.20 -3.06 -2.46
N ILE A 79 -11.93 -1.95 -2.30
CA ILE A 79 -12.62 -1.61 -1.06
C ILE A 79 -13.73 -2.62 -0.74
N TYR A 80 -14.44 -3.10 -1.75
CA TYR A 80 -15.44 -4.17 -1.57
C TYR A 80 -14.78 -5.47 -1.14
N GLY A 81 -13.65 -5.84 -1.77
CA GLY A 81 -12.87 -7.00 -1.35
C GLY A 81 -12.32 -6.89 0.07
N ILE A 82 -11.99 -5.68 0.53
CA ILE A 82 -11.59 -5.41 1.92
C ILE A 82 -12.79 -5.58 2.86
N PHE A 83 -13.95 -4.99 2.54
CA PHE A 83 -15.15 -5.13 3.37
C PHE A 83 -15.57 -6.58 3.60
N ASP A 84 -15.46 -7.42 2.57
CA ASP A 84 -15.74 -8.87 2.69
C ASP A 84 -14.79 -9.60 3.66
N GLN A 85 -13.62 -9.03 3.94
CA GLN A 85 -12.59 -9.60 4.81
C GLN A 85 -12.55 -8.96 6.21
N VAL A 86 -13.15 -7.79 6.38
CA VAL A 86 -13.10 -7.01 7.63
C VAL A 86 -14.21 -7.50 8.59
N ASN A 87 -13.87 -8.54 9.37
CA ASN A 87 -14.35 -8.66 10.75
C ASN A 87 -13.40 -7.88 11.69
N GLN A 88 -13.71 -7.74 12.99
CA GLN A 88 -12.86 -6.99 13.94
C GLN A 88 -11.37 -7.40 13.92
N SER A 89 -11.06 -8.67 13.70
CA SER A 89 -9.68 -9.15 13.56
C SER A 89 -9.02 -8.71 12.25
N GLY A 90 -9.76 -8.62 11.15
CA GLY A 90 -9.27 -8.21 9.84
C GLY A 90 -8.85 -6.74 9.82
N MET A 91 -9.58 -5.86 10.53
CA MET A 91 -9.25 -4.43 10.59
C MET A 91 -7.86 -4.19 11.20
N LYS A 92 -7.56 -4.90 12.29
CA LYS A 92 -6.25 -4.81 12.96
C LYS A 92 -5.11 -5.29 12.06
N GLU A 93 -5.34 -6.34 11.29
CA GLU A 93 -4.35 -6.83 10.33
C GLU A 93 -4.08 -5.79 9.22
N PHE A 94 -5.12 -5.17 8.66
CA PHE A 94 -4.95 -4.09 7.68
C PHE A 94 -4.17 -2.92 8.26
N VAL A 95 -4.51 -2.46 9.46
CA VAL A 95 -3.78 -1.39 10.16
C VAL A 95 -2.30 -1.76 10.31
N GLY A 96 -1.99 -2.99 10.71
CA GLY A 96 -0.62 -3.47 10.85
C GLY A 96 0.16 -3.45 9.54
N TRP A 97 -0.45 -3.86 8.43
CA TRP A 97 0.21 -3.81 7.12
C TRP A 97 0.42 -2.40 6.59
N ILE A 98 -0.50 -1.48 6.89
CA ILE A 98 -0.35 -0.06 6.53
C ILE A 98 0.74 0.60 7.39
N ASP A 99 0.82 0.25 8.68
CA ASP A 99 1.91 0.69 9.57
C ASP A 99 3.26 0.20 9.07
N GLU A 100 3.36 -1.08 8.71
CA GLU A 100 4.57 -1.64 8.11
C GLU A 100 4.94 -0.87 6.84
N TYR A 101 3.99 -0.64 5.93
CA TYR A 101 4.23 0.08 4.69
C TYR A 101 4.80 1.49 4.94
N TYR A 102 4.20 2.27 5.84
CA TYR A 102 4.67 3.62 6.13
C TYR A 102 5.86 3.68 7.09
N SER A 103 6.29 2.57 7.67
CA SER A 103 7.55 2.50 8.43
C SER A 103 8.78 2.67 7.54
N HIS A 104 8.68 2.34 6.25
CA HIS A 104 9.74 2.49 5.26
C HIS A 104 9.71 3.89 4.63
N GLU A 105 10.81 4.64 4.75
CA GLU A 105 10.91 6.03 4.31
C GLU A 105 10.75 6.18 2.79
N GLU A 106 11.16 5.18 2.01
CA GLU A 106 10.96 5.13 0.56
C GLU A 106 9.48 5.14 0.14
N PHE A 107 8.58 4.74 1.02
CA PHE A 107 7.13 4.69 0.76
C PHE A 107 6.38 5.86 1.39
N SER A 108 7.07 6.74 2.12
CA SER A 108 6.43 7.85 2.84
C SER A 108 5.70 8.84 1.92
N GLY A 109 6.14 8.98 0.66
CA GLY A 109 5.47 9.79 -0.36
C GLY A 109 4.23 9.13 -0.98
N ASN A 110 4.07 7.82 -0.85
CA ASN A 110 3.05 7.05 -1.58
C ASN A 110 1.65 7.21 -1.00
N SER A 111 0.65 7.30 -1.87
CA SER A 111 -0.73 7.58 -1.48
C SER A 111 -1.30 6.54 -0.52
N PHE A 112 -2.38 6.90 0.19
CA PHE A 112 -3.05 5.93 1.07
C PHE A 112 -3.62 4.74 0.28
N ASP A 113 -4.04 4.94 -0.96
CA ASP A 113 -4.47 3.86 -1.84
C ASP A 113 -3.34 2.86 -2.14
N ASP A 114 -2.10 3.34 -2.27
CA ASP A 114 -0.93 2.47 -2.49
C ASP A 114 -0.67 1.60 -1.26
N ALA A 115 -0.72 2.20 -0.07
CA ALA A 115 -0.57 1.49 1.21
C ALA A 115 -1.71 0.48 1.44
N LEU A 116 -2.94 0.86 1.09
CA LEU A 116 -4.11 -0.01 1.23
C LEU A 116 -4.08 -1.18 0.23
N SER A 117 -3.64 -0.93 -1.01
CA SER A 117 -3.41 -1.96 -2.02
C SER A 117 -2.32 -2.95 -1.59
N PHE A 118 -1.23 -2.44 -1.01
CA PHE A 118 -0.22 -3.27 -0.38
C PHE A 118 -0.84 -4.15 0.71
N ALA A 119 -1.55 -3.58 1.67
CA ALA A 119 -2.17 -4.33 2.75
C ALA A 119 -3.14 -5.42 2.25
N PHE A 120 -4.00 -5.10 1.28
CA PHE A 120 -4.95 -6.04 0.68
C PHE A 120 -4.27 -7.22 0.00
N ARG A 121 -3.19 -6.97 -0.74
CA ARG A 121 -2.41 -8.04 -1.40
C ARG A 121 -1.69 -8.93 -0.37
N PHE A 122 -1.15 -8.34 0.69
CA PHE A 122 -0.45 -9.05 1.75
C PHE A 122 -1.38 -9.89 2.63
N GLN A 123 -2.64 -9.48 2.79
CA GLN A 123 -3.64 -10.31 3.46
C GLN A 123 -4.02 -11.55 2.64
N GLN A 124 -4.08 -11.43 1.31
CA GLN A 124 -4.40 -12.54 0.41
C GLN A 124 -3.22 -13.49 0.15
N ALA A 125 -1.98 -13.06 0.39
CA ALA A 125 -0.79 -13.88 0.22
C ALA A 125 -0.73 -15.04 1.23
N ALA A 126 -0.27 -16.20 0.77
CA ALA A 126 0.06 -17.32 1.67
C ALA A 126 1.29 -17.00 2.52
N GLY A 127 1.38 -17.55 3.73
CA GLY A 127 2.50 -17.34 4.66
C GLY A 127 2.06 -16.83 6.03
N GLU A 128 2.82 -17.20 7.07
CA GLU A 128 2.59 -16.80 8.47
C GLU A 128 3.41 -15.56 8.85
N THR A 129 4.51 -15.28 8.14
CA THR A 129 5.41 -14.15 8.40
C THR A 129 5.49 -13.13 7.25
N ILE A 130 5.93 -11.89 7.55
CA ILE A 130 6.12 -10.79 6.57
C ILE A 130 7.01 -11.23 5.41
N TRP A 131 8.11 -11.92 5.73
CA TRP A 131 9.09 -12.40 4.76
C TRP A 131 8.51 -13.48 3.84
N GLU A 132 7.81 -14.46 4.41
CA GLU A 132 7.14 -15.51 3.63
C GLU A 132 6.09 -14.93 2.67
N LYS A 133 5.29 -13.96 3.15
CA LYS A 133 4.29 -13.28 2.32
C LYS A 133 4.95 -12.46 1.21
N TYR A 134 6.04 -11.76 1.50
CA TYR A 134 6.82 -11.00 0.51
C TYR A 134 7.43 -11.92 -0.56
N GLU A 135 8.01 -13.05 -0.19
CA GLU A 135 8.50 -14.05 -1.16
C GLU A 135 7.33 -14.63 -1.98
N ASN A 136 6.23 -15.02 -1.35
CA ASN A 136 5.08 -15.59 -2.05
C ASN A 136 4.43 -14.60 -3.04
N LEU A 137 4.46 -13.29 -2.74
CA LEU A 137 4.01 -12.24 -3.66
C LEU A 137 4.95 -12.05 -4.87
N LYS A 138 6.27 -12.23 -4.69
CA LYS A 138 7.23 -12.25 -5.82
C LYS A 138 7.05 -13.45 -6.74
N PHE A 139 6.64 -14.59 -6.19
CA PHE A 139 6.47 -15.85 -6.93
C PHE A 139 5.01 -16.19 -7.29
N GLY A 140 4.07 -15.27 -7.09
CA GLY A 140 2.67 -15.38 -7.53
C GLY A 140 1.82 -16.41 -6.79
N LYS A 141 2.23 -16.87 -5.60
CA LYS A 141 1.47 -17.85 -4.80
C LYS A 141 0.42 -17.15 -3.93
N ILE A 142 -0.73 -16.87 -4.52
CA ILE A 142 -1.95 -16.48 -3.79
C ILE A 142 -2.45 -17.71 -3.02
N LYS A 143 -3.00 -17.54 -1.81
CA LYS A 143 -3.56 -18.65 -1.02
C LYS A 143 -4.47 -19.53 -1.88
N PRO A 144 -4.37 -20.86 -1.81
CA PRO A 144 -5.36 -21.72 -2.45
C PRO A 144 -6.72 -21.45 -1.82
N LYS A 145 -7.76 -21.31 -2.65
CA LYS A 145 -9.16 -21.34 -2.18
C LYS A 145 -9.40 -22.74 -1.58
N ASN A 146 -9.88 -22.80 -0.33
CA ASN A 146 -10.46 -24.02 0.22
C ASN A 146 -11.75 -24.37 -0.53
#